data_AF-A0A453EDM2-F1
#
_entry.id   AF-A0A453EDM2-F1
#
_cell.length_a   1.000
_cell.length_b   1.000
_cell.length_c   1.000
_cell.angle_alpha   90.00
_cell.angle_beta   90.00
_cell.angle_gamma   90.00
#
_symmetry.space_group_name_H-M   'P 1'
#
loop_
_entity.id
_entity.type
_entity.pdbx_description
1 polymer ?
#
loop_
_entity_poly.entity_id
_entity_poly.type
_entity_poly.pdbx_seq_one_letter_code
_entity_poly.pdbx_strand_id
1 'polypeptide(L)'
;MLYDAAEFEQTQRNLDEVFDEACTIYQIVYEKAARFKKAGRCNFVWNVAGRALCHFYALETEGDKVLVPLTVARNLAKKRRR
;
A
#
# COMPACT_ATOMS: atom_id res chain seq x y z
N MET A 1 3.84 9.86 16.19
CA MET A 1 3.76 8.82 15.14
C MET A 1 3.08 9.45 13.94
N LEU A 2 3.21 8.92 12.71
CA LEU A 2 2.57 9.52 11.52
C LEU A 2 1.06 9.77 11.70
N TYR A 3 0.42 8.95 12.54
CA TYR A 3 -1.03 8.91 12.75
C TYR A 3 -1.53 9.73 13.95
N ASP A 4 -0.63 10.36 14.71
CA ASP A 4 -0.93 10.96 16.03
C ASP A 4 -1.73 10.04 16.99
N ALA A 5 -1.62 8.74 16.76
CA ALA A 5 -2.29 7.68 17.48
C ALA A 5 -1.33 6.48 17.61
N ALA A 6 -1.72 5.50 18.44
CA ALA A 6 -0.96 4.27 18.62
C ALA A 6 -1.05 3.37 17.37
N GLU A 7 -2.22 3.31 16.75
CA GLU A 7 -2.48 2.55 15.52
C GLU A 7 -3.06 3.48 14.44
N PHE A 8 -2.90 3.10 13.17
CA PHE A 8 -3.45 3.87 12.04
C PHE A 8 -4.97 3.99 12.14
N GLU A 9 -5.66 2.92 12.52
CA GLU A 9 -7.13 2.85 12.62
C GLU A 9 -7.72 3.77 13.69
N GLN A 10 -6.87 4.29 14.60
CA GLN A 10 -7.25 5.21 15.67
C GLN A 10 -7.00 6.67 15.30
N THR A 11 -6.45 6.95 14.12
CA THR A 11 -6.15 8.31 13.67
C THR A 11 -7.40 9.17 13.64
N GLN A 12 -7.28 10.39 14.16
CA GLN A 12 -8.29 11.45 13.98
C GLN A 12 -7.89 12.40 12.84
N ARG A 13 -6.72 12.18 12.22
CA ARG A 13 -6.26 12.96 11.07
C ARG A 13 -7.07 12.61 9.82
N ASN A 14 -7.09 13.54 8.87
CA ASN A 14 -7.61 13.26 7.54
C ASN A 14 -6.81 12.11 6.90
N LEU A 15 -7.50 11.07 6.43
CA LEU A 15 -6.86 9.90 5.82
C LEU A 15 -6.11 10.25 4.53
N ASP A 16 -6.62 11.19 3.74
CA ASP A 16 -5.98 11.62 2.49
C ASP A 16 -4.61 12.26 2.77
N GLU A 17 -4.52 13.10 3.80
CA GLU A 17 -3.26 13.72 4.24
C GLU A 17 -2.28 12.66 4.76
N VAL A 18 -2.77 11.70 5.55
CA VAL A 18 -1.94 10.61 6.07
C VAL A 18 -1.40 9.73 4.94
N PHE A 19 -2.22 9.46 3.91
CA PHE A 19 -1.80 8.70 2.74
C PHE A 19 -0.78 9.47 1.90
N ASP A 20 -0.99 10.77 1.67
CA ASP A 20 -0.06 11.60 0.91
C ASP A 20 1.31 11.72 1.61
N GLU A 21 1.31 11.91 2.93
CA GLU A 21 2.54 11.91 3.72
C GLU A 21 3.22 10.54 3.72
N ALA A 22 2.46 9.44 3.87
CA ALA A 22 3.00 8.08 3.83
C ALA A 22 3.68 7.78 2.49
N CYS A 23 3.03 8.15 1.38
CA CYS A 23 3.57 8.02 0.02
C CYS A 23 4.84 8.86 -0.16
N THR A 24 4.83 10.11 0.31
CA THR A 24 6.00 11.01 0.25
C THR A 24 7.20 10.43 1.02
N ILE A 25 6.99 9.94 2.24
CA ILE A 25 8.04 9.31 3.04
C ILE A 25 8.59 8.07 2.33
N TYR A 26 7.70 7.21 1.81
CA TYR A 26 8.11 6.03 1.07
C TYR A 26 8.95 6.39 -0.15
N GLN A 27 8.51 7.34 -0.97
CA GLN A 27 9.21 7.73 -2.18
C GLN A 27 10.61 8.28 -1.89
N ILE A 28 10.75 9.20 -0.92
CA ILE A 28 12.04 9.78 -0.53
C ILE A 28 13.01 8.68 -0.08
N VAL A 29 12.55 7.77 0.78
CA VAL A 29 13.42 6.71 1.32
C VAL A 29 13.72 5.67 0.26
N TYR A 30 12.76 5.30 -0.57
CA TYR A 30 12.93 4.33 -1.65
C TYR A 30 13.92 4.84 -2.69
N GLU A 31 13.79 6.07 -3.16
CA GLU A 31 14.74 6.68 -4.11
C GLU A 31 16.16 6.70 -3.55
N LYS A 32 16.31 7.07 -2.27
CA LYS A 32 17.60 7.02 -1.58
C LYS A 32 18.12 5.59 -1.47
N ALA A 33 17.28 4.64 -1.08
CA ALA A 33 17.66 3.23 -0.95
C ALA A 33 18.06 2.63 -2.30
N ALA A 34 17.33 2.94 -3.37
CA ALA A 34 17.59 2.52 -4.74
C ALA A 34 18.93 3.07 -5.24
N ARG A 35 19.20 4.36 -5.02
CA ARG A 35 20.47 5.00 -5.39
C ARG A 35 21.68 4.31 -4.78
N PHE A 36 21.54 3.80 -3.55
CA PHE A 36 22.60 3.12 -2.83
C PHE A 36 22.52 1.59 -2.88
N LYS A 37 21.58 1.02 -3.66
CA LYS A 37 21.28 -0.43 -3.73
C LYS A 37 21.10 -1.08 -2.34
N LYS A 38 20.47 -0.36 -1.40
CA LYS A 38 20.26 -0.78 -0.01
C LYS A 38 18.78 -0.76 0.36
N ALA A 39 18.03 -1.72 -0.17
CA ALA A 39 16.60 -1.87 0.08
C ALA A 39 16.25 -1.99 1.59
N GLY A 40 17.16 -2.54 2.40
CA GLY A 40 16.98 -2.61 3.86
C GLY A 40 16.81 -1.25 4.55
N ARG A 41 17.18 -0.13 3.90
CA ARG A 41 16.93 1.22 4.43
C ARG A 41 15.45 1.60 4.41
N CYS A 42 14.62 0.91 3.64
CA CYS A 42 13.17 1.11 3.63
C CYS A 42 12.47 0.53 4.87
N ASN A 43 13.16 -0.25 5.71
CA ASN A 43 12.55 -0.84 6.90
C ASN A 43 11.94 0.21 7.85
N PHE A 44 12.59 1.38 7.95
CA PHE A 44 12.06 2.50 8.73
C PHE A 44 10.69 2.98 8.21
N VAL A 45 10.50 3.00 6.88
CA VAL A 45 9.23 3.41 6.28
C VAL A 45 8.10 2.47 6.70
N TRP A 46 8.35 1.16 6.67
CA TRP A 46 7.35 0.18 7.08
C TRP A 46 6.97 0.31 8.55
N ASN A 47 7.88 0.76 9.41
CA ASN A 47 7.59 1.03 10.82
C ASN A 47 6.77 2.31 11.05
N VAL A 48 6.97 3.35 10.23
CA VAL A 48 6.33 4.67 10.43
C VAL A 48 5.05 4.82 9.63
N ALA A 49 5.05 4.36 8.39
CA ALA A 49 4.01 4.58 7.39
C ALA A 49 3.39 3.28 6.86
N GLY A 50 3.92 2.12 7.26
CA GLY A 50 3.56 0.83 6.64
C GLY A 50 2.07 0.51 6.69
N ARG A 51 1.40 0.79 7.81
CA ARG A 51 -0.05 0.53 7.93
C ARG A 51 -0.86 1.39 6.97
N ALA A 52 -0.59 2.69 6.93
CA ALA A 52 -1.22 3.59 5.96
C ALA A 52 -0.96 3.17 4.51
N LEU A 53 0.27 2.78 4.16
CA LEU A 53 0.59 2.30 2.81
C LEU A 53 -0.16 1.01 2.44
N CYS A 54 -0.32 0.08 3.39
CA CYS A 54 -1.10 -1.13 3.17
C CYS A 54 -2.58 -0.82 2.94
N HIS A 55 -3.16 0.08 3.75
CA HIS A 55 -4.55 0.51 3.59
C HIS A 55 -4.78 1.26 2.28
N PHE A 56 -3.87 2.17 1.92
CA PHE A 56 -3.87 2.88 0.64
C PHE A 56 -3.88 1.89 -0.53
N TYR A 57 -2.98 0.90 -0.53
CA TYR A 57 -2.93 -0.12 -1.56
C TYR A 57 -4.19 -1.00 -1.60
N ALA A 58 -4.75 -1.34 -0.44
CA ALA A 58 -6.00 -2.10 -0.37
C ALA A 58 -7.17 -1.32 -0.99
N LEU A 59 -7.30 -0.02 -0.70
CA LEU A 59 -8.33 0.85 -1.27
C LEU A 59 -8.19 0.97 -2.80
N GLU A 60 -6.98 1.23 -3.29
CA GLU A 60 -6.71 1.32 -4.73
C GLU A 60 -7.00 -0.01 -5.44
N THR A 61 -6.63 -1.14 -4.83
CA THR A 61 -6.88 -2.47 -5.43
C THR A 61 -8.32 -2.94 -5.28
N GLU A 62 -9.09 -2.44 -4.32
CA GLU A 62 -10.53 -2.69 -4.24
C GLU A 62 -11.31 -1.97 -5.35
N GLY A 63 -10.85 -0.78 -5.77
CA GLY A 63 -11.35 -0.10 -6.96
C GLY A 63 -11.11 -0.87 -8.26
N ASP A 64 -10.07 -1.71 -8.32
CA ASP A 64 -9.66 -2.47 -9.50
C ASP A 64 -10.18 -3.93 -9.50
N LYS A 65 -10.87 -4.35 -8.44
CA LYS A 65 -11.49 -5.69 -8.34
C LYS A 65 -12.90 -5.66 -8.94
N VAL A 66 -13.01 -6.09 -10.20
CA VAL A 66 -14.29 -6.56 -10.73
C VAL A 66 -14.69 -7.83 -9.97
N LEU A 67 -15.75 -7.75 -9.15
CA LEU A 67 -16.38 -8.92 -8.54
C LEU A 67 -17.04 -9.75 -9.64
N VAL A 68 -16.32 -10.76 -10.13
CA VAL A 68 -16.86 -11.73 -11.09
C VAL A 68 -17.28 -13.02 -10.37
N PRO A 69 -18.43 -13.62 -10.74
CA PRO A 69 -18.83 -14.91 -10.22
C PRO A 69 -17.72 -15.96 -10.41
N LEU A 70 -17.58 -16.86 -9.44
CA LEU A 70 -16.54 -17.89 -9.39
C LEU A 70 -16.48 -18.75 -10.67
N THR A 71 -17.62 -18.91 -11.35
CA THR A 71 -17.75 -19.59 -12.64
C THR A 71 -17.02 -18.86 -13.77
N VAL A 72 -17.13 -17.53 -13.82
CA VAL A 72 -16.47 -16.68 -14.81
C VAL A 72 -14.96 -16.65 -14.58
N ALA A 73 -14.52 -16.50 -13.32
CA ALA A 73 -13.11 -16.52 -12.97
C ALA A 73 -12.41 -17.84 -13.35
N ARG A 74 -13.07 -18.99 -13.10
CA ARG A 74 -12.56 -20.33 -13.49
C ARG A 74 -12.44 -20.50 -15.00
N ASN A 75 -13.38 -19.95 -15.77
CA ASN A 75 -13.35 -20.04 -17.23
C ASN A 75 -12.23 -19.19 -17.84
N LEU A 76 -11.97 -18.01 -17.28
CA LEU A 76 -10.84 -17.15 -17.68
C LEU A 76 -9.48 -17.80 -17.38
N ALA A 77 -9.34 -18.44 -16.21
CA ALA A 77 -8.13 -19.17 -15.83
C ALA A 77 -7.86 -20.38 -16.75
N LYS A 78 -8.91 -21.05 -17.24
CA LYS A 78 -8.80 -22.15 -18.23
C LYS A 78 -8.43 -21.65 -19.62
N LYS A 79 -8.95 -20.49 -20.03
CA LYS A 79 -8.67 -19.90 -21.36
C LYS A 79 -7.22 -19.43 -21.51
N ARG A 80 -6.55 -19.02 -20.43
CA ARG A 80 -5.13 -18.63 -20.42
C ARG A 80 -4.13 -19.79 -20.53
N ARG A 81 -4.58 -21.05 -20.46
CA ARG A 81 -3.72 -22.26 -20.54
C ARG A 81 -3.82 -23.01 -21.87
N ARG A 82 -4.48 -22.46 -22.89
CA ARG A 82 -4.53 -23.01 -24.26
C ARG A 82 -3.80 -22.11 -25.22
#